data_AF-A0AA88DZP4-F1
#
_entry.id   AF-A0AA88DZP4-F1
#
_cell.length_a   1.000
_cell.length_b   1.000
_cell.length_c   1.000
_cell.angle_alpha   90.00
_cell.angle_beta   90.00
_cell.angle_gamma   90.00
#
_symmetry.space_group_name_H-M   'P 1'
#
loop_
_entity.id
_entity.type
_entity.pdbx_description
1 polymer ?
#
loop_
_entity_poly.entity_id
_entity_poly.type
_entity_poly.pdbx_seq_one_letter_code
_entity_poly.pdbx_strand_id
1 'polypeptide(L)'
;MTVQMRRNVTAMSWHDFVTEFRIMYYNREILAAQQDEFTNLRHGSMTIMEAVKKFEQLARLCPELVPSETEKVRRMMKMFRTDISKQVSAGSSPPTLVSDCVSRAIRAEYWINQDKEVRAQIFKAKKEEKAVIKQIQPRQSSESNQKGQTSSPAQSSKQSGRNKRKENFTGQGQQRNYPQKKNIRGNEDLKDPRSHKVD
;
A
#
# COMPACT_ATOMS: atom_id res chain seq x y z
N MET A 1 -7.02 59.20 5.16
CA MET A 1 -6.10 58.06 4.97
C MET A 1 -5.78 57.96 3.49
N THR A 2 -4.53 58.24 3.10
CA THR A 2 -4.10 58.18 1.69
C THR A 2 -3.70 56.75 1.37
N VAL A 3 -4.43 56.09 0.46
CA VAL A 3 -4.03 54.77 -0.06
C VAL A 3 -2.78 54.97 -0.91
N GLN A 4 -1.62 54.61 -0.35
CA GLN A 4 -0.35 54.65 -1.08
C GLN A 4 -0.28 53.42 -1.99
N MET A 5 -0.13 53.64 -3.30
CA MET A 5 0.14 52.53 -4.23
C MET A 5 1.53 51.97 -3.95
N ARG A 6 1.60 50.72 -3.49
CA ARG A 6 2.87 50.08 -3.12
C ARG A 6 3.82 49.83 -4.31
N ARG A 7 3.32 49.87 -5.55
CA ARG A 7 4.11 49.83 -6.80
C ARG A 7 3.42 50.60 -7.92
N ASN A 8 4.20 50.99 -8.93
CA ASN A 8 3.72 51.57 -10.17
C ASN A 8 2.94 50.51 -10.97
N VAL A 9 1.60 50.63 -10.97
CA VAL A 9 0.69 49.71 -11.67
C VAL A 9 0.83 49.80 -13.18
N THR A 10 1.25 50.95 -13.71
CA THR A 10 1.42 51.21 -15.15
C THR A 10 2.62 50.48 -15.78
N ALA A 11 3.58 50.01 -14.97
CA ALA A 11 4.72 49.21 -15.42
C ALA A 11 4.63 47.72 -14.98
N MET A 12 3.53 47.33 -14.32
CA MET A 12 3.38 46.00 -13.74
C MET A 12 3.01 44.97 -14.82
N SER A 13 3.79 43.89 -14.93
CA SER A 13 3.40 42.75 -15.77
C SER A 13 2.27 41.97 -15.11
N TRP A 14 1.51 41.20 -15.91
CA TRP A 14 0.49 40.29 -15.36
C TRP A 14 1.08 39.30 -14.34
N HIS A 15 2.32 38.85 -14.55
CA HIS A 15 3.03 37.97 -13.63
C HIS A 15 3.29 38.63 -12.26
N ASP A 16 3.70 39.90 -12.27
CA ASP A 16 3.93 40.67 -11.05
C ASP A 16 2.63 40.93 -10.29
N PHE A 17 1.54 41.22 -11.01
CA PHE A 17 0.21 41.36 -10.43
C PHE A 17 -0.25 40.07 -9.74
N VAL A 18 -0.16 38.93 -10.43
CA VAL A 18 -0.55 37.62 -9.87
C VAL A 18 0.31 37.28 -8.65
N THR A 19 1.60 37.58 -8.70
CA THR A 19 2.51 37.35 -7.57
C THR A 19 2.16 38.22 -6.37
N GLU A 20 1.93 39.51 -6.58
CA GLU A 20 1.56 40.43 -5.50
C GLU A 20 0.16 40.12 -4.94
N PHE A 21 -0.78 39.75 -5.81
CA PHE A 21 -2.11 39.28 -5.44
C PHE A 21 -2.02 38.02 -4.57
N ARG A 22 -1.18 37.05 -4.95
CA ARG A 22 -0.91 35.87 -4.11
C ARG A 22 -0.31 36.27 -2.77
N ILE A 23 0.71 37.13 -2.74
CA ILE A 23 1.32 37.57 -1.47
C ILE A 23 0.29 38.26 -0.55
N MET A 24 -0.64 39.03 -1.13
CA MET A 24 -1.60 39.83 -0.36
C MET A 24 -2.86 39.08 0.07
N TYR A 25 -3.33 38.14 -0.75
CA TYR A 25 -4.60 37.45 -0.52
C TYR A 25 -4.44 35.97 -0.22
N TYR A 26 -3.32 35.34 -0.61
CA TYR A 26 -2.92 34.02 -0.14
C TYR A 26 -1.91 34.19 1.00
N ASN A 27 -2.42 34.20 2.23
CA ASN A 27 -1.57 34.20 3.43
C ASN A 27 -0.52 33.08 3.29
N ARG A 28 0.77 33.41 3.47
CA ARG A 28 1.88 32.44 3.39
C ARG A 28 1.64 31.21 4.26
N GLU A 29 0.97 31.40 5.40
CA GLU A 29 0.58 30.32 6.30
C GLU A 29 -0.45 29.37 5.68
N ILE A 30 -1.40 29.89 4.91
CA ILE A 30 -2.40 29.08 4.20
C ILE A 30 -1.72 28.29 3.08
N LEU A 31 -0.79 28.90 2.34
CA LEU A 31 -0.01 28.20 1.31
C LEU A 31 0.86 27.10 1.91
N ALA A 32 1.55 27.39 3.02
CA ALA A 32 2.33 26.39 3.74
C ALA A 32 1.44 25.23 4.22
N ALA A 33 0.28 25.53 4.80
CA ALA A 33 -0.68 24.51 5.21
C ALA A 33 -1.19 23.65 4.03
N GLN A 34 -1.46 24.25 2.87
CA GLN A 34 -1.85 23.52 1.65
C GLN A 34 -0.69 22.66 1.11
N GLN A 35 0.54 23.16 1.17
CA GLN A 35 1.74 22.44 0.75
C GLN A 35 2.01 21.23 1.67
N ASP A 36 1.81 21.41 2.98
CA ASP A 36 1.91 20.36 3.99
C ASP A 36 0.80 19.33 3.82
N GLU A 37 -0.44 19.77 3.58
CA GLU A 37 -1.55 18.88 3.26
C GLU A 37 -1.23 18.04 2.01
N PHE A 38 -0.69 18.67 0.96
CA PHE A 38 -0.36 17.96 -0.27
C PHE A 38 0.79 16.97 -0.09
N THR A 39 1.83 17.34 0.66
CA THR A 39 2.97 16.47 0.93
C THR A 39 2.57 15.27 1.80
N ASN A 40 1.65 15.50 2.74
CA ASN A 40 1.14 14.47 3.64
C ASN A 40 -0.13 13.79 3.13
N LEU A 41 -0.58 14.09 1.91
CA LEU A 41 -1.76 13.46 1.33
C LEU A 41 -1.55 11.95 1.25
N ARG A 42 -2.48 11.22 1.87
CA ARG A 42 -2.56 9.76 1.80
C ARG A 42 -3.96 9.38 1.38
N HIS A 43 -4.03 8.36 0.52
CA HIS A 43 -5.29 7.79 0.06
C HIS A 43 -6.11 7.22 1.22
N GLY A 44 -5.48 6.51 2.15
CA GLY A 44 -6.10 6.09 3.41
C GLY A 44 -7.33 5.19 3.21
N SER A 45 -8.50 5.65 3.67
CA SER A 45 -9.80 4.98 3.54
C SER A 45 -10.68 5.52 2.41
N MET A 46 -10.22 6.55 1.70
CA MET A 46 -10.95 7.07 0.54
C MET A 46 -10.94 6.01 -0.58
N THR A 47 -11.77 6.18 -1.60
CA THR A 47 -11.60 5.46 -2.87
C THR A 47 -10.45 6.08 -3.68
N ILE A 48 -9.90 5.34 -4.65
CA ILE A 48 -8.83 5.89 -5.51
C ILE A 48 -9.29 7.17 -6.20
N MET A 49 -10.53 7.21 -6.65
CA MET A 49 -11.08 8.37 -7.36
C MET A 49 -11.19 9.61 -6.46
N GLU A 50 -11.63 9.45 -5.21
CA GLU A 50 -11.69 10.55 -4.25
C GLU A 50 -10.30 11.09 -3.92
N ALA A 51 -9.33 10.20 -3.72
CA ALA A 51 -7.95 10.60 -3.48
C ALA A 51 -7.34 11.34 -4.68
N VAL A 52 -7.59 10.87 -5.90
CA VAL A 52 -7.15 11.53 -7.14
C VAL A 52 -7.80 12.91 -7.28
N LYS A 53 -9.10 13.04 -7.03
CA LYS A 53 -9.80 14.33 -7.05
C LYS A 53 -9.20 15.32 -6.05
N LYS A 54 -8.90 14.87 -4.83
CA LYS A 54 -8.24 15.69 -3.80
C LYS A 54 -6.82 16.07 -4.21
N PHE A 55 -6.06 15.12 -4.78
CA PHE A 55 -4.74 15.37 -5.34
C PHE A 55 -4.77 16.47 -6.40
N GLU A 56 -5.73 16.43 -7.34
CA GLU A 56 -5.85 17.44 -8.40
C GLU A 56 -6.19 18.83 -7.86
N GLN A 57 -7.02 18.91 -6.82
CA GLN A 57 -7.32 20.18 -6.15
C GLN A 57 -6.05 20.79 -5.55
N LEU A 58 -5.27 19.99 -4.82
CA LEU A 58 -4.02 20.44 -4.21
C LEU A 58 -2.93 20.72 -5.25
N ALA A 59 -2.88 19.96 -6.34
CA ALA A 59 -1.98 20.20 -7.47
C ALA A 59 -2.23 21.56 -8.15
N ARG A 60 -3.50 22.01 -8.23
CA ARG A 60 -3.84 23.34 -8.75
C ARG A 60 -3.40 24.46 -7.82
N LEU A 61 -3.44 24.24 -6.51
CA LEU A 61 -3.05 25.22 -5.50
C LEU A 61 -1.52 25.28 -5.33
N CYS A 62 -0.84 24.15 -5.46
CA CYS A 62 0.60 24.02 -5.27
C CYS A 62 1.27 23.44 -6.53
N PRO A 63 1.23 24.14 -7.68
CA PRO A 63 1.80 23.63 -8.94
C PRO A 63 3.31 23.38 -8.84
N GLU A 64 4.01 24.13 -7.98
CA GLU A 64 5.44 23.97 -7.72
C GLU A 64 5.81 22.60 -7.13
N LEU A 65 4.87 21.92 -6.47
CA LEU A 65 5.09 20.57 -5.97
C LEU A 65 5.01 19.51 -7.08
N VAL A 66 4.33 19.81 -8.19
CA VAL A 66 4.11 18.89 -9.32
C VAL A 66 4.42 19.54 -10.67
N PRO A 67 5.67 20.00 -10.88
CA PRO A 67 6.07 20.73 -12.09
C PRO A 67 5.98 19.88 -13.38
N SER A 68 6.00 18.55 -13.27
CA SER A 68 5.98 17.65 -14.43
C SER A 68 5.02 16.48 -14.22
N GLU A 69 4.63 15.86 -15.33
CA GLU A 69 3.77 14.67 -15.32
C GLU A 69 4.42 13.51 -14.55
N THR A 70 5.72 13.30 -14.74
CA THR A 70 6.50 12.30 -13.99
C THR A 70 6.46 12.56 -12.49
N GLU A 71 6.56 13.82 -12.08
CA GLU A 71 6.49 14.21 -10.67
C GLU A 71 5.09 14.01 -10.08
N LYS A 72 4.03 14.28 -10.86
CA LYS A 72 2.65 13.91 -10.47
C LYS A 72 2.53 12.42 -10.21
N VAL A 73 2.98 11.58 -11.15
CA VAL A 73 2.93 10.12 -11.00
C VAL A 73 3.71 9.69 -9.77
N ARG A 74 4.93 10.21 -9.59
CA ARG A 74 5.77 9.91 -8.42
C ARG A 74 5.06 10.23 -7.10
N ARG A 75 4.31 11.34 -7.04
CA ARG A 75 3.55 11.71 -5.83
C ARG A 75 2.29 10.87 -5.66
N MET A 76 1.55 10.58 -6.73
CA MET A 76 0.40 9.67 -6.66
C MET A 76 0.82 8.29 -6.11
N MET A 77 1.96 7.76 -6.57
CA MET A 77 2.52 6.50 -6.07
C MET A 77 2.86 6.53 -4.57
N LYS A 78 3.28 7.68 -4.03
CA LYS A 78 3.52 7.89 -2.59
C LYS A 78 2.21 8.10 -1.80
N MET A 79 1.21 8.70 -2.43
CA MET A 79 -0.11 8.93 -1.85
C MET A 79 -0.88 7.61 -1.68
N PHE A 80 -0.80 6.72 -2.66
CA PHE A 80 -1.46 5.41 -2.63
C PHE A 80 -0.93 4.53 -1.49
N ARG A 81 -1.82 3.66 -0.99
CA ARG A 81 -1.44 2.63 -0.02
C ARG A 81 -0.47 1.64 -0.64
N THR A 82 0.38 1.05 0.18
CA THR A 82 1.45 0.13 -0.27
C THR A 82 0.93 -1.08 -1.04
N ASP A 83 -0.24 -1.61 -0.70
CA ASP A 83 -0.86 -2.73 -1.42
C ASP A 83 -1.23 -2.35 -2.85
N ILE A 84 -1.77 -1.14 -3.05
CA ILE A 84 -2.11 -0.60 -4.37
C ILE A 84 -0.84 -0.19 -5.13
N SER A 85 0.08 0.56 -4.51
CA SER A 85 1.32 1.01 -5.17
C SER A 85 2.14 -0.17 -5.71
N LYS A 86 2.20 -1.29 -4.99
CA LYS A 86 2.86 -2.51 -5.46
C LYS A 86 2.22 -3.07 -6.73
N GLN A 87 0.89 -3.09 -6.81
CA GLN A 87 0.17 -3.55 -7.99
C GLN A 87 0.32 -2.57 -9.17
N VAL A 88 0.30 -1.27 -8.90
CA VAL A 88 0.50 -0.24 -9.94
C VAL A 88 1.91 -0.30 -10.53
N SER A 89 2.92 -0.58 -9.71
CA SER A 89 4.31 -0.79 -10.14
C SER A 89 4.56 -2.16 -10.78
N ALA A 90 3.65 -3.12 -10.63
CA ALA A 90 3.82 -4.45 -11.20
C ALA A 90 3.71 -4.40 -12.74
N GLY A 91 4.46 -5.28 -13.41
CA GLY A 91 4.53 -5.37 -14.87
C GLY A 91 5.93 -5.04 -15.40
N SER A 92 6.03 -4.86 -16.72
CA SER A 92 7.32 -4.65 -17.40
C SER A 92 7.96 -3.29 -17.09
N SER A 93 7.15 -2.27 -16.76
CA SER A 93 7.63 -0.95 -16.36
C SER A 93 6.64 -0.20 -15.45
N PRO A 94 7.14 0.68 -14.55
CA PRO A 94 6.31 1.60 -13.79
C PRO A 94 5.55 2.58 -14.68
N PRO A 95 4.38 3.10 -14.24
CA PRO A 95 3.65 4.10 -15.01
C PRO A 95 4.46 5.40 -15.12
N THR A 96 4.38 6.05 -16.27
CA THR A 96 4.99 7.36 -16.54
C THR A 96 3.96 8.47 -16.77
N LEU A 97 2.71 8.10 -17.03
CA LEU A 97 1.57 8.98 -17.28
C LEU A 97 0.56 8.89 -16.12
N VAL A 98 -0.09 10.00 -15.77
CA VAL A 98 -1.11 10.01 -14.72
C VAL A 98 -2.28 9.10 -15.08
N SER A 99 -2.74 9.10 -16.32
CA SER A 99 -3.86 8.27 -16.78
C SER A 99 -3.60 6.77 -16.58
N ASP A 100 -2.39 6.30 -16.91
CA ASP A 100 -1.98 4.91 -16.73
C ASP A 100 -1.87 4.57 -15.23
N CYS A 101 -1.25 5.45 -14.44
CA CYS A 101 -1.14 5.31 -12.99
C CYS A 101 -2.53 5.15 -12.33
N VAL A 102 -3.48 6.03 -12.65
CA VAL A 102 -4.85 6.01 -12.11
C VAL A 102 -5.61 4.77 -12.59
N SER A 103 -5.51 4.42 -13.88
CA SER A 103 -6.19 3.24 -14.42
C SER A 103 -5.72 1.94 -13.76
N ARG A 104 -4.41 1.78 -13.57
CA ARG A 104 -3.84 0.64 -12.83
C ARG A 104 -4.31 0.63 -11.37
N ALA A 105 -4.36 1.79 -10.73
CA ALA A 105 -4.74 1.91 -9.32
C ALA A 105 -6.22 1.54 -9.10
N ILE A 106 -7.13 1.97 -9.98
CA ILE A 106 -8.56 1.61 -9.92
C ILE A 106 -8.74 0.09 -10.05
N ARG A 107 -8.05 -0.54 -11.02
CA ARG A 107 -8.09 -2.01 -11.19
C ARG A 107 -7.56 -2.71 -9.94
N ALA A 108 -6.44 -2.23 -9.39
CA ALA A 108 -5.85 -2.80 -8.18
C ALA A 108 -6.81 -2.69 -6.98
N GLU A 109 -7.45 -1.52 -6.78
CA GLU A 109 -8.44 -1.31 -5.72
C GLU A 109 -9.60 -2.32 -5.82
N TYR A 110 -10.14 -2.51 -7.02
CA TYR A 110 -11.21 -3.47 -7.27
C TYR A 110 -10.82 -4.90 -6.84
N TRP A 111 -9.72 -5.43 -7.38
CA TRP A 111 -9.30 -6.80 -7.09
C TRP A 111 -8.90 -7.01 -5.64
N ILE A 112 -8.20 -6.04 -5.04
CA ILE A 112 -7.82 -6.09 -3.63
C ILE A 112 -9.07 -6.12 -2.73
N ASN A 113 -10.11 -5.36 -3.06
CA ASN A 113 -11.35 -5.34 -2.28
C ASN A 113 -12.14 -6.65 -2.42
N GLN A 114 -12.20 -7.24 -3.62
CA GLN A 114 -12.77 -8.57 -3.83
C GLN A 114 -12.05 -9.63 -3.00
N ASP A 115 -10.71 -9.66 -3.04
CA ASP A 115 -9.91 -10.60 -2.26
C ASP A 115 -10.11 -10.42 -0.75
N LYS A 116 -10.23 -9.17 -0.28
CA LYS A 116 -10.50 -8.87 1.13
C LYS A 116 -11.86 -9.41 1.56
N GLU A 117 -12.90 -9.23 0.75
CA GLU A 117 -14.24 -9.72 1.03
C GLU A 117 -14.26 -11.27 1.10
N VAL A 118 -13.69 -11.94 0.10
CA VAL A 118 -13.60 -13.41 0.09
C VAL A 118 -12.86 -13.94 1.32
N ARG A 119 -11.74 -13.31 1.68
CA ARG A 119 -10.98 -13.67 2.89
C ARG A 119 -11.77 -13.44 4.17
N ALA A 120 -12.54 -12.35 4.24
CA ALA A 120 -13.40 -12.05 5.39
C ALA A 120 -14.50 -13.11 5.56
N GLN A 121 -15.13 -13.54 4.46
CA GLN A 121 -16.14 -14.61 4.48
C GLN A 121 -15.54 -15.95 4.93
N ILE A 122 -14.38 -16.34 4.40
CA ILE A 122 -13.67 -17.56 4.82
C ILE A 122 -13.33 -17.49 6.31
N PHE A 123 -12.85 -16.34 6.80
CA PHE A 123 -12.53 -16.16 8.21
C PHE A 123 -13.77 -16.27 9.10
N LYS A 124 -14.90 -15.69 8.67
CA LYS A 124 -16.17 -15.77 9.38
C LYS A 124 -16.67 -17.22 9.47
N ALA A 125 -16.69 -17.95 8.35
CA ALA A 125 -17.10 -19.35 8.31
C ALA A 125 -16.26 -20.23 9.24
N LYS A 126 -14.93 -20.08 9.22
CA LYS A 126 -14.02 -20.83 10.12
C LYS A 126 -14.22 -20.50 11.59
N LYS A 127 -14.60 -19.25 11.90
CA LYS A 127 -14.91 -18.83 13.28
C LYS A 127 -16.20 -19.48 13.76
N GLU A 128 -17.22 -19.54 12.91
CA GLU A 128 -18.51 -20.19 13.19
C GLU A 128 -18.35 -21.70 13.34
N GLU A 129 -17.60 -22.37 12.45
CA GLU A 129 -17.27 -23.79 12.56
C GLU A 129 -16.60 -24.14 13.90
N LYS A 130 -15.60 -23.35 14.31
CA LYS A 130 -14.93 -23.52 15.61
C LYS A 130 -15.87 -23.29 16.80
N ALA A 131 -16.82 -22.36 16.68
CA ALA A 131 -17.81 -22.11 17.73
C ALA A 131 -18.79 -23.28 17.86
N VAL A 132 -19.24 -23.85 16.73
CA VAL A 132 -20.11 -25.03 16.68
C VAL A 132 -19.41 -26.26 17.26
N ILE A 133 -18.16 -26.52 16.89
CA ILE A 133 -17.37 -27.65 17.45
C ILE A 133 -17.21 -27.52 18.97
N LYS A 134 -17.04 -26.31 19.50
CA LYS A 134 -16.90 -26.06 20.95
C LYS A 134 -18.23 -26.27 21.70
N GLN A 135 -19.37 -26.12 21.04
CA GLN A 135 -20.69 -26.38 21.61
C GLN A 135 -21.09 -27.86 21.54
N ILE A 136 -20.63 -28.60 20.52
CA ILE A 136 -20.95 -30.03 20.33
C ILE A 136 -20.04 -30.94 21.17
N GLN A 137 -18.84 -30.50 21.57
CA GLN A 137 -18.02 -31.28 22.50
C GLN A 137 -18.67 -31.36 23.89
N PRO A 138 -18.97 -32.58 24.41
CA PRO A 138 -19.41 -32.72 25.79
C PRO A 138 -18.29 -32.23 26.69
N ARG A 139 -18.67 -31.41 27.67
CA ARG A 139 -17.83 -30.97 28.77
C ARG A 139 -17.48 -32.21 29.59
N GLN A 140 -16.45 -32.97 29.19
CA GLN A 140 -15.82 -33.93 30.09
C GLN A 140 -15.10 -33.11 31.15
N SER A 141 -15.87 -32.79 32.20
CA SER A 141 -15.38 -32.49 33.52
C SER A 141 -14.38 -33.57 33.91
N SER A 142 -13.09 -33.24 33.89
CA SER A 142 -12.11 -33.98 34.67
C SER A 142 -12.32 -33.61 36.14
N GLU A 143 -13.35 -34.18 36.76
CA GLU A 143 -13.36 -34.38 38.20
C GLU A 143 -12.68 -35.71 38.48
N SER A 144 -11.45 -35.65 38.99
CA SER A 144 -10.86 -36.74 39.75
C SER A 144 -10.27 -36.18 41.05
N ASN A 145 -11.18 -36.11 42.03
CA ASN A 145 -11.04 -36.71 43.35
C ASN A 145 -9.96 -36.16 44.31
N GLN A 146 -10.41 -35.31 45.24
CA GLN A 146 -9.78 -35.14 46.56
C GLN A 146 -10.17 -36.31 47.48
N LYS A 147 -9.19 -37.08 47.97
CA LYS A 147 -9.30 -37.72 49.30
C LYS A 147 -7.91 -38.05 49.88
N GLY A 148 -7.62 -37.47 51.05
CA GLY A 148 -6.47 -37.82 51.90
C GLY A 148 -6.02 -36.67 52.81
N GLN A 149 -6.65 -36.53 53.99
CA GLN A 149 -6.13 -35.77 55.15
C GLN A 149 -4.86 -36.50 55.69
N THR A 150 -3.81 -35.84 56.20
CA THR A 150 -3.72 -35.34 57.59
C THR A 150 -2.52 -34.38 57.82
N SER A 151 -2.78 -33.35 58.64
CA SER A 151 -1.92 -32.58 59.59
C SER A 151 -0.54 -31.95 59.23
N SER A 152 -0.55 -30.63 58.97
CA SER A 152 0.20 -29.46 59.56
C SER A 152 1.65 -29.52 60.10
N PRO A 153 2.38 -28.38 60.27
CA PRO A 153 2.33 -27.07 59.57
C PRO A 153 3.71 -26.40 59.24
N ALA A 154 3.62 -25.27 58.52
CA ALA A 154 4.47 -24.07 58.60
C ALA A 154 5.66 -23.82 57.62
N GLN A 155 5.58 -22.61 57.05
CA GLN A 155 6.66 -21.69 56.61
C GLN A 155 7.41 -21.90 55.28
N SER A 156 6.87 -21.17 54.28
CA SER A 156 7.55 -20.08 53.56
C SER A 156 8.54 -20.37 52.41
N SER A 157 8.34 -19.54 51.37
CA SER A 157 9.32 -19.05 50.37
C SER A 157 9.64 -19.91 49.13
N LYS A 158 8.92 -19.55 48.05
CA LYS A 158 9.39 -19.21 46.69
C LYS A 158 10.63 -19.92 46.10
N GLN A 159 10.33 -20.64 45.01
CA GLN A 159 10.95 -20.54 43.67
C GLN A 159 12.34 -21.16 43.44
N SER A 160 12.33 -22.35 42.84
CA SER A 160 13.38 -22.93 42.00
C SER A 160 12.64 -23.60 40.82
N GLY A 161 13.06 -23.57 39.57
CA GLY A 161 14.23 -23.07 38.89
C GLY A 161 14.09 -23.48 37.42
N ARG A 162 14.52 -22.58 36.52
CA ARG A 162 15.43 -22.85 35.40
C ARG A 162 15.11 -24.04 34.46
N ASN A 163 15.02 -23.78 33.15
CA ASN A 163 16.02 -24.34 32.23
C ASN A 163 16.13 -23.59 30.88
N LYS A 164 17.38 -23.21 30.60
CA LYS A 164 17.94 -22.69 29.35
C LYS A 164 18.23 -23.86 28.39
N ARG A 165 18.14 -23.61 27.08
CA ARG A 165 18.96 -24.21 25.99
C ARG A 165 18.80 -23.27 24.77
N LYS A 166 19.79 -22.47 24.31
CA LYS A 166 21.05 -22.81 23.60
C LYS A 166 20.86 -23.99 22.65
N GLU A 167 21.17 -23.98 21.36
CA GLU A 167 21.77 -23.10 20.34
C GLU A 167 21.53 -23.89 19.04
N ASN A 168 21.55 -23.27 17.85
CA ASN A 168 22.44 -23.70 16.76
C ASN A 168 22.16 -22.95 15.46
N PHE A 169 23.17 -22.17 15.10
CA PHE A 169 23.38 -21.52 13.83
C PHE A 169 24.32 -22.43 13.03
N THR A 170 23.87 -22.95 11.91
CA THR A 170 24.73 -23.54 10.85
C THR A 170 24.01 -23.33 9.52
N GLY A 171 24.68 -22.62 8.62
CA GLY A 171 24.13 -22.28 7.30
C GLY A 171 24.14 -23.46 6.34
N GLN A 172 23.31 -23.35 5.31
CA GLN A 172 23.65 -23.52 3.89
C GLN A 172 22.36 -23.38 3.07
N GLY A 173 22.49 -22.68 1.94
CA GLY A 173 21.37 -22.33 1.08
C GLY A 173 20.69 -23.54 0.45
N GLN A 174 19.38 -23.45 0.31
CA GLN A 174 18.63 -24.24 -0.66
C GLN A 174 17.63 -23.33 -1.38
N GLN A 175 17.88 -23.18 -2.67
CA GLN A 175 16.98 -22.62 -3.66
C GLN A 175 15.64 -23.36 -3.62
N ARG A 176 14.53 -22.63 -3.48
CA ARG A 176 13.20 -23.19 -3.68
C ARG A 176 12.90 -23.22 -5.18
N ASN A 177 12.84 -24.44 -5.69
CA ASN A 177 12.54 -24.80 -7.07
C ASN A 177 11.04 -24.55 -7.37
N TYR A 178 10.75 -23.80 -8.43
CA TYR A 178 9.40 -23.68 -8.99
C TYR A 178 9.19 -24.81 -10.02
N PRO A 179 8.02 -25.46 -10.07
CA PRO A 179 7.80 -26.54 -11.04
C PRO A 179 7.74 -25.99 -12.47
N GLN A 180 8.73 -26.36 -13.29
CA GLN A 180 8.69 -26.19 -14.74
C GLN A 180 7.66 -27.16 -15.36
N LYS A 181 6.75 -26.61 -16.16
CA LYS A 181 5.93 -27.39 -17.09
C LYS A 181 6.80 -27.84 -18.28
N LYS A 182 6.86 -29.15 -18.51
CA LYS A 182 7.40 -29.76 -19.73
C LYS A 182 6.55 -29.33 -20.93
N ASN A 183 7.14 -28.62 -21.89
CA ASN A 183 6.63 -28.56 -23.26
C ASN A 183 7.41 -29.55 -24.12
N ILE A 184 6.68 -30.50 -24.70
CA ILE A 184 7.18 -31.49 -25.65
C ILE A 184 7.33 -30.80 -27.02
N ARG A 185 8.47 -31.06 -27.67
CA ARG A 185 8.85 -30.59 -29.02
C ARG A 185 7.93 -31.12 -30.10
N GLY A 186 7.72 -30.31 -31.14
CA GLY A 186 7.24 -30.73 -32.45
C GLY A 186 7.82 -29.81 -33.54
N ASN A 187 8.91 -30.28 -34.15
CA ASN A 187 9.50 -30.02 -35.47
C ASN A 187 9.34 -28.66 -36.17
N GLU A 188 10.48 -27.98 -36.35
CA GLU A 188 10.74 -27.06 -37.46
C GLU A 188 11.46 -27.82 -38.59
N ASP A 189 10.74 -28.07 -39.68
CA ASP A 189 11.32 -28.35 -41.00
C ASP A 189 10.68 -27.35 -41.97
N LEU A 190 11.36 -26.24 -42.25
CA LEU A 190 11.04 -25.44 -43.43
C LEU A 190 12.33 -24.97 -44.10
N LYS A 191 12.67 -25.71 -45.15
CA LYS A 191 13.70 -25.42 -46.14
C LYS A 191 13.48 -24.04 -46.76
N ASP A 192 14.57 -23.28 -46.80
CA ASP A 192 14.79 -22.16 -47.71
C ASP A 192 15.13 -22.71 -49.11
N PRO A 193 14.55 -22.15 -50.19
CA PRO A 193 15.25 -22.13 -51.47
C PRO A 193 15.39 -20.71 -52.03
N ARG A 194 16.66 -20.34 -52.19
CA ARG A 194 17.16 -19.17 -52.92
C ARG A 194 16.96 -19.32 -54.43
N SER A 195 16.73 -18.16 -55.07
CA SER A 195 16.87 -17.82 -56.50
C SER A 195 15.76 -18.26 -57.46
N HIS A 196 15.22 -17.29 -58.22
CA HIS A 196 15.42 -17.19 -59.68
C HIS A 196 15.28 -15.71 -60.11
N LYS A 197 16.36 -15.18 -60.71
CA LYS A 197 16.29 -14.12 -61.71
C LYS A 197 15.73 -14.73 -63.00
N VAL A 198 14.93 -13.97 -63.74
CA VAL A 198 14.96 -13.96 -65.21
C VAL A 198 14.30 -12.67 -65.71
N ASP A 199 14.77 -12.27 -66.89
CA ASP A 199 14.74 -10.98 -67.58
C ASP A 199 13.41 -10.22 -67.71
#